data_AF-A0A925G0N9-F1
#
_entry.id   AF-A0A925G0N9-F1
#
_cell.length_a   1.000
_cell.length_b   1.000
_cell.length_c   1.000
_cell.angle_alpha   90.00
_cell.angle_beta   90.00
_cell.angle_gamma   90.00
#
_symmetry.space_group_name_H-M   'P 1'
#
loop_
_entity.id
_entity.type
_entity.pdbx_description
1 polymer ?
#
loop_
_entity_poly.entity_id
_entity_poly.type
_entity_poly.pdbx_seq_one_letter_code
_entity_poly.pdbx_strand_id
1 'polypeptide(L)'
;METQSPKDKETNDPVADLQLQKLQLEVESLSAKTKWENSIGRYLPFLTAVIAVAGLWFSNYQFNSKFNAEQTQRAEEVQKQLERDTAARERESRKPFWEKQIALYFEASTSAATIATLPLNHPERKTAEEKFRLLYWGPLALVEDQAVKEAMVQFGSCLDGRSKECDSEIAREVELRNLSLNLANKCRKSISVSWNIDLNSMAMPNEKP
;
A
#
# COMPACT_ATOMS: atom_id res chain seq x y z
N MET A 1 58.32 1.45 -111.00
CA MET A 1 56.89 1.78 -110.90
C MET A 1 56.70 2.53 -109.59
N GLU A 2 56.48 3.84 -109.73
CA GLU A 2 56.16 4.78 -108.65
C GLU A 2 54.84 4.44 -107.96
N THR A 3 54.78 4.74 -106.66
CA THR A 3 53.66 5.51 -106.07
C THR A 3 54.16 6.24 -104.82
N GLN A 4 54.32 7.56 -104.92
CA GLN A 4 54.45 8.48 -103.79
C GLN A 4 53.06 8.75 -103.19
N SER A 5 52.95 8.73 -101.86
CA SER A 5 51.79 9.18 -101.08
C SER A 5 52.16 10.47 -100.33
N PRO A 6 51.30 11.51 -100.30
CA PRO A 6 51.68 12.83 -99.81
C PRO A 6 51.65 12.88 -98.28
N LYS A 7 52.74 13.39 -97.70
CA LYS A 7 52.82 13.79 -96.29
C LYS A 7 52.16 15.16 -96.12
N ASP A 8 50.96 15.18 -95.58
CA ASP A 8 50.37 16.42 -95.06
C ASP A 8 50.98 16.75 -93.68
N LYS A 9 51.45 17.99 -93.56
CA LYS A 9 52.06 18.55 -92.35
C LYS A 9 50.97 18.83 -91.32
N GLU A 10 51.00 18.10 -90.23
CA GLU A 10 50.22 18.32 -89.02
C GLU A 10 50.81 19.52 -88.25
N THR A 11 50.16 20.69 -88.35
CA THR A 11 50.46 21.86 -87.52
C THR A 11 49.79 21.68 -86.15
N ASN A 12 50.58 21.35 -85.12
CA ASN A 12 50.18 21.31 -83.72
C ASN A 12 49.73 22.70 -83.25
N ASP A 13 48.41 22.92 -83.14
CA ASP A 13 47.81 24.09 -82.51
C ASP A 13 47.53 23.79 -81.02
N PRO A 14 48.35 24.33 -80.08
CA PRO A 14 48.25 24.00 -78.66
C PRO A 14 46.92 24.45 -78.02
N VAL A 15 46.18 25.35 -78.67
CA VAL A 15 44.87 25.80 -78.18
C VAL A 15 43.81 24.73 -78.43
N ALA A 16 43.91 24.00 -79.54
CA ALA A 16 43.01 22.90 -79.88
C ALA A 16 43.17 21.72 -78.89
N ASP A 17 44.40 21.40 -78.52
CA ASP A 17 44.70 20.33 -77.55
C ASP A 17 44.18 20.67 -76.14
N LEU A 18 44.29 21.93 -75.72
CA LEU A 18 43.76 22.40 -74.43
C LEU A 18 42.23 22.32 -74.36
N GLN A 19 41.55 22.66 -75.46
CA GLN A 19 40.10 22.54 -75.54
C GLN A 19 39.64 21.07 -75.54
N LEU A 20 40.39 20.19 -76.22
CA LEU A 20 40.14 18.75 -76.19
C LEU A 20 40.29 18.17 -74.78
N GLN A 21 41.35 18.53 -74.04
CA GLN A 21 41.51 18.07 -72.65
C GLN A 21 40.39 18.55 -71.73
N LYS A 22 39.96 19.82 -71.85
CA LYS A 22 38.86 20.34 -71.04
C LYS A 22 37.56 19.62 -71.35
N LEU A 23 37.25 19.41 -72.61
CA LEU A 23 36.07 18.67 -73.04
C LEU A 23 36.10 17.22 -72.53
N GLN A 24 37.26 16.57 -72.52
CA GLN A 24 37.42 15.23 -71.96
C GLN A 24 37.14 15.20 -70.45
N LEU A 25 37.65 16.16 -69.69
CA LEU A 25 37.40 16.27 -68.25
C LEU A 25 35.93 16.59 -67.92
N GLU A 26 35.28 17.46 -68.70
CA GLU A 26 33.84 17.74 -68.53
C GLU A 26 33.00 16.50 -68.85
N VAL A 27 33.29 15.79 -69.93
CA VAL A 27 32.60 14.53 -70.29
C VAL A 27 32.82 13.45 -69.22
N GLU A 28 34.04 13.32 -68.69
CA GLU A 28 34.35 12.35 -67.65
C GLU A 28 33.60 12.66 -66.35
N SER A 29 33.59 13.93 -65.92
CA SER A 29 32.87 14.38 -64.72
C SER A 29 31.35 14.23 -64.86
N LEU A 30 30.79 14.51 -66.05
CA LEU A 30 29.38 14.30 -66.34
C LEU A 30 29.05 12.81 -66.34
N SER A 31 29.89 11.96 -66.94
CA SER A 31 29.70 10.51 -66.94
C SER A 31 29.75 9.92 -65.53
N ALA A 32 30.63 10.46 -64.66
CA ALA A 32 30.73 10.06 -63.25
C ALA A 32 29.47 10.46 -62.47
N LYS A 33 28.94 11.66 -62.72
CA LYS A 33 27.69 12.14 -62.11
C LYS A 33 26.48 11.32 -62.55
N THR A 34 26.36 11.00 -63.84
CA THR A 34 25.28 10.15 -64.36
C THR A 34 25.37 8.71 -63.86
N LYS A 35 26.59 8.15 -63.70
CA LYS A 35 26.79 6.83 -63.08
C LYS A 35 26.38 6.80 -61.61
N TRP A 36 26.62 7.88 -60.87
CA TRP A 36 26.22 8.01 -59.46
C TRP A 36 24.69 8.11 -59.33
N GLU A 37 24.02 8.91 -60.16
CA GLU A 37 22.56 9.03 -60.17
C GLU A 37 21.86 7.70 -60.51
N ASN A 38 22.35 6.98 -61.53
CA ASN A 38 21.81 5.67 -61.88
C ASN A 38 22.08 4.60 -60.81
N SER A 39 23.18 4.70 -60.08
CA SER A 39 23.49 3.77 -59.00
C SER A 39 22.57 4.01 -57.80
N ILE A 40 22.32 5.26 -57.42
CA ILE A 40 21.44 5.58 -56.28
C ILE A 40 20.00 5.15 -56.54
N GLY A 41 19.48 5.42 -57.74
CA GLY A 41 18.10 5.06 -58.09
C GLY A 41 17.82 3.56 -57.97
N ARG A 42 18.84 2.71 -58.13
CA ARG A 42 18.71 1.26 -58.03
C ARG A 42 18.72 0.72 -56.59
N TYR A 43 19.40 1.41 -55.66
CA TYR A 43 19.53 0.96 -54.27
C TYR A 43 18.54 1.61 -53.31
N LEU A 44 17.95 2.75 -53.68
CA LEU A 44 16.96 3.47 -52.87
C LEU A 44 15.80 2.58 -52.32
N PRO A 45 15.13 1.73 -53.11
CA PRO A 45 14.01 0.92 -52.61
C PRO A 45 14.46 -0.24 -51.70
N PHE A 46 15.68 -0.74 -51.87
CA PHE A 46 16.23 -1.74 -50.97
C PHE A 46 16.57 -1.13 -49.61
N LEU A 47 17.09 0.11 -49.61
CA LEU A 47 17.40 0.82 -48.38
C LEU A 47 16.15 1.08 -47.53
N THR A 48 15.04 1.51 -48.15
CA THR A 48 13.77 1.75 -47.45
C THR A 48 13.16 0.46 -46.90
N ALA A 49 13.24 -0.64 -47.65
CA ALA A 49 12.79 -1.95 -47.17
C ALA A 49 13.60 -2.42 -45.94
N VAL A 50 14.92 -2.24 -45.95
CA VAL A 50 15.78 -2.59 -44.81
C VAL A 50 15.46 -1.75 -43.58
N ILE A 51 15.24 -0.44 -43.74
CA ILE A 51 14.85 0.45 -42.64
C ILE A 51 13.50 0.01 -42.03
N ALA A 52 12.53 -0.36 -42.87
CA ALA A 52 11.23 -0.83 -42.39
C ALA A 52 11.32 -2.15 -41.59
N VAL A 53 12.10 -3.11 -42.08
CA VAL A 53 12.32 -4.40 -41.38
C VAL A 53 13.08 -4.19 -40.08
N ALA A 54 14.10 -3.33 -40.08
CA ALA A 54 14.85 -2.97 -38.87
C ALA A 54 13.94 -2.30 -37.81
N GLY A 55 13.03 -1.41 -38.24
CA GLY A 55 12.06 -0.78 -37.35
C GLY A 55 11.09 -1.78 -36.70
N LEU A 56 10.59 -2.75 -37.47
CA LEU A 56 9.74 -3.82 -36.94
C LEU A 56 10.49 -4.72 -35.95
N TRP A 57 11.74 -5.06 -36.26
CA TRP A 57 12.57 -5.89 -35.38
C TRP A 57 12.89 -5.18 -34.05
N PHE A 58 13.27 -3.90 -34.14
CA PHE A 58 13.51 -3.06 -32.96
C PHE A 58 12.25 -2.86 -32.11
N SER A 59 11.10 -2.65 -32.73
CA SER A 59 9.81 -2.54 -32.04
C SER A 59 9.46 -3.81 -31.27
N ASN A 60 9.62 -4.99 -31.90
CA ASN A 60 9.30 -6.27 -31.27
C ASN A 60 10.25 -6.59 -30.10
N TYR A 61 11.54 -6.25 -30.25
CA TYR A 61 12.52 -6.37 -29.16
C TYR A 61 12.20 -5.45 -27.97
N GLN A 62 11.81 -4.21 -28.23
CA GLN A 62 11.47 -3.25 -27.18
C GLN A 62 10.16 -3.62 -26.46
N PHE A 63 9.20 -4.20 -27.17
CA PHE A 63 7.93 -4.65 -26.58
C PHE A 63 8.13 -5.83 -25.62
N ASN A 64 8.90 -6.83 -26.02
CA ASN A 64 9.13 -8.03 -25.21
C ASN A 64 9.87 -7.72 -23.89
N SER A 65 10.75 -6.71 -23.87
CA SER A 65 11.46 -6.30 -22.65
C SER A 65 10.59 -5.47 -21.69
N LYS A 66 9.77 -4.54 -22.20
CA LYS A 66 8.89 -3.68 -21.37
C LYS A 66 7.75 -4.45 -20.74
N PHE A 67 7.16 -5.40 -21.46
CA PHE A 67 6.01 -6.17 -20.99
C PHE A 67 6.34 -7.03 -19.76
N ASN A 68 7.54 -7.64 -19.73
CA ASN A 68 7.97 -8.47 -18.60
C ASN A 68 8.20 -7.66 -17.32
N ALA A 69 8.75 -6.45 -17.43
CA ALA A 69 8.98 -5.58 -16.28
C ALA A 69 7.67 -5.03 -15.70
N GLU A 70 6.69 -4.72 -16.54
CA GLU A 70 5.39 -4.20 -16.12
C GLU A 70 4.53 -5.28 -15.43
N GLN A 71 4.58 -6.53 -15.92
CA GLN A 71 3.89 -7.65 -15.28
C GLN A 71 4.38 -7.91 -13.86
N THR A 72 5.68 -7.83 -13.60
CA THR A 72 6.24 -7.98 -12.25
C THR A 72 5.76 -6.89 -11.31
N GLN A 73 5.71 -5.64 -11.77
CA GLN A 73 5.23 -4.51 -10.95
C GLN A 73 3.74 -4.65 -10.64
N ARG A 74 2.92 -5.00 -11.64
CA ARG A 74 1.48 -5.24 -11.42
C ARG A 74 1.23 -6.41 -10.49
N ALA A 75 2.02 -7.50 -10.59
CA ALA A 75 1.90 -8.63 -9.69
C ALA A 75 2.21 -8.25 -8.23
N GLU A 76 3.27 -7.45 -8.00
CA GLU A 76 3.61 -6.93 -6.68
C GLU A 76 2.54 -6.00 -6.12
N GLU A 77 1.98 -5.12 -6.94
CA GLU A 77 0.89 -4.21 -6.56
C GLU A 77 -0.39 -4.98 -6.20
N VAL A 78 -0.76 -5.95 -7.02
CA VAL A 78 -1.91 -6.84 -6.77
C VAL A 78 -1.70 -7.61 -5.47
N GLN A 79 -0.49 -8.10 -5.20
CA GLN A 79 -0.21 -8.82 -3.97
C GLN A 79 -0.29 -7.92 -2.74
N LYS A 80 0.29 -6.71 -2.79
CA LYS A 80 0.16 -5.72 -1.72
C LYS A 80 -1.31 -5.31 -1.50
N GLN A 81 -2.07 -5.18 -2.57
CA GLN A 81 -3.49 -4.86 -2.48
C GLN A 81 -4.27 -6.02 -1.84
N LEU A 82 -3.98 -7.26 -2.22
CA LEU A 82 -4.60 -8.44 -1.63
C LEU A 82 -4.27 -8.57 -0.14
N GLU A 83 -3.03 -8.31 0.27
CA GLU A 83 -2.62 -8.29 1.68
C GLU A 83 -3.36 -7.20 2.47
N ARG A 84 -3.52 -6.01 1.89
CA ARG A 84 -4.31 -4.93 2.50
C ARG A 84 -5.79 -5.29 2.61
N ASP A 85 -6.36 -5.84 1.56
CA ASP A 85 -7.78 -6.21 1.50
C ASP A 85 -8.09 -7.36 2.45
N THR A 86 -7.20 -8.36 2.56
CA THR A 86 -7.33 -9.46 3.53
C THR A 86 -7.22 -8.95 4.96
N ALA A 87 -6.22 -8.11 5.27
CA ALA A 87 -6.09 -7.49 6.59
C ALA A 87 -7.29 -6.58 6.94
N ALA A 88 -7.84 -5.85 5.97
CA ALA A 88 -9.04 -5.03 6.15
C ALA A 88 -10.28 -5.90 6.42
N ARG A 89 -10.50 -6.95 5.62
CA ARG A 89 -11.61 -7.91 5.80
C ARG A 89 -11.54 -8.60 7.15
N GLU A 90 -10.35 -9.00 7.59
CA GLU A 90 -10.17 -9.57 8.92
C GLU A 90 -10.57 -8.60 10.03
N ARG A 91 -10.17 -7.32 9.94
CA ARG A 91 -10.56 -6.29 10.91
C ARG A 91 -12.07 -6.06 10.91
N GLU A 92 -12.68 -5.99 9.72
CA GLU A 92 -14.13 -5.84 9.57
C GLU A 92 -14.89 -7.05 10.13
N SER A 93 -14.37 -8.27 9.95
CA SER A 93 -14.99 -9.49 10.48
C SER A 93 -14.98 -9.55 12.01
N ARG A 94 -13.97 -8.94 12.65
CA ARG A 94 -13.83 -8.87 14.12
C ARG A 94 -14.59 -7.70 14.75
N LYS A 95 -14.95 -6.69 13.95
CA LYS A 95 -15.71 -5.51 14.39
C LYS A 95 -16.96 -5.83 15.24
N PRO A 96 -17.89 -6.72 14.83
CA PRO A 96 -19.09 -6.99 15.62
C PRO A 96 -18.77 -7.59 16.99
N PHE A 97 -17.70 -8.39 17.10
CA PHE A 97 -17.27 -8.95 18.37
C PHE A 97 -16.76 -7.84 19.31
N TRP A 98 -15.90 -6.94 18.82
CA TRP A 98 -15.38 -5.83 19.61
C TRP A 98 -16.44 -4.83 20.03
N GLU A 99 -17.42 -4.54 19.15
CA GLU A 99 -18.55 -3.68 19.50
C GLU A 99 -19.37 -4.28 20.64
N LYS A 100 -19.62 -5.60 20.62
CA LYS A 100 -20.29 -6.30 21.73
C LYS A 100 -19.46 -6.29 23.01
N GLN A 101 -18.15 -6.51 22.90
CA GLN A 101 -17.24 -6.43 24.05
C GLN A 101 -17.28 -5.06 24.71
N ILE A 102 -17.13 -3.99 23.92
CA ILE A 102 -17.18 -2.60 24.41
C ILE A 102 -18.51 -2.31 25.07
N ALA A 103 -19.64 -2.68 24.44
CA ALA A 103 -20.97 -2.46 25.01
C ALA A 103 -21.12 -3.15 26.38
N LEU A 104 -20.75 -4.43 26.48
CA LEU A 104 -20.84 -5.19 27.72
C LEU A 104 -19.89 -4.63 28.80
N TYR A 105 -18.71 -4.16 28.43
CA TYR A 105 -17.77 -3.50 29.34
C TYR A 105 -18.34 -2.21 29.92
N PHE A 106 -18.98 -1.38 29.08
CA PHE A 106 -19.68 -0.19 29.55
C PHE A 106 -20.81 -0.55 30.50
N GLU A 107 -21.64 -1.53 30.15
CA GLU A 107 -22.74 -1.96 31.01
C GLU A 107 -22.28 -2.48 32.37
N ALA A 108 -21.20 -3.27 32.40
CA ALA A 108 -20.62 -3.79 33.64
C ALA A 108 -20.04 -2.66 34.49
N SER A 109 -19.25 -1.77 33.88
CA SER A 109 -18.65 -0.62 34.57
C SER A 109 -19.70 0.35 35.10
N THR A 110 -20.77 0.61 34.34
CA THR A 110 -21.88 1.46 34.79
C THR A 110 -22.61 0.81 35.95
N SER A 111 -22.94 -0.48 35.85
CA SER A 111 -23.63 -1.19 36.94
C SER A 111 -22.80 -1.18 38.23
N ALA A 112 -21.49 -1.45 38.13
CA ALA A 112 -20.57 -1.39 39.27
C ALA A 112 -20.51 0.02 39.88
N ALA A 113 -20.42 1.06 39.05
CA ALA A 113 -20.39 2.45 39.51
C ALA A 113 -21.70 2.84 40.22
N THR A 114 -22.85 2.45 39.66
CA THR A 114 -24.16 2.67 40.28
C THR A 114 -24.25 1.98 41.65
N ILE A 115 -23.80 0.74 41.77
CA ILE A 115 -23.77 0.00 43.05
C ILE A 115 -22.87 0.69 44.08
N ALA A 116 -21.69 1.17 43.65
CA ALA A 116 -20.70 1.76 44.54
C ALA A 116 -21.02 3.20 44.99
N THR A 117 -21.88 3.92 44.26
CA THR A 117 -22.19 5.33 44.51
C THR A 117 -23.55 5.55 45.16
N LEU A 118 -24.53 4.69 44.89
CA LEU A 118 -25.87 4.86 45.43
C LEU A 118 -26.00 4.28 46.87
N PRO A 119 -26.83 4.91 47.72
CA PRO A 119 -27.15 4.38 49.04
C PRO A 119 -27.75 2.98 48.99
N LEU A 120 -27.58 2.20 50.06
CA LEU A 120 -28.03 0.79 50.16
C LEU A 120 -29.54 0.62 49.88
N ASN A 121 -30.35 1.59 50.32
CA ASN A 121 -31.81 1.57 50.18
C ASN A 121 -32.31 2.17 48.85
N HIS A 122 -31.43 2.59 47.95
CA HIS A 122 -31.84 3.18 46.68
C HIS A 122 -32.38 2.10 45.72
N PRO A 123 -33.58 2.24 45.13
CA PRO A 123 -34.17 1.20 44.30
C PRO A 123 -33.31 0.84 43.08
N GLU A 124 -32.68 1.83 42.45
CA GLU A 124 -31.79 1.60 41.30
C GLU A 124 -30.54 0.80 41.65
N ARG A 125 -30.08 0.82 42.91
CA ARG A 125 -28.93 0.02 43.34
C ARG A 125 -29.23 -1.47 43.20
N LYS A 126 -30.40 -1.92 43.64
CA LYS A 126 -30.82 -3.32 43.52
C LYS A 126 -30.91 -3.76 42.06
N THR A 127 -31.50 -2.91 41.19
CA THR A 127 -31.54 -3.17 39.75
C THR A 127 -30.13 -3.27 39.15
N ALA A 128 -29.20 -2.41 39.58
CA ALA A 128 -27.81 -2.47 39.14
C ALA A 128 -27.09 -3.73 39.64
N GLU A 129 -27.36 -4.20 40.86
CA GLU A 129 -26.82 -5.47 41.37
C GLU A 129 -27.32 -6.68 40.57
N GLU A 130 -28.61 -6.74 40.26
CA GLU A 130 -29.19 -7.80 39.42
C GLU A 130 -28.56 -7.78 38.02
N LYS A 131 -28.41 -6.59 37.44
CA LYS A 131 -27.74 -6.42 36.14
C LYS A 131 -26.27 -6.83 36.19
N PHE A 132 -25.53 -6.42 37.21
CA PHE A 132 -24.13 -6.80 37.41
C PHE A 132 -23.97 -8.32 37.51
N ARG A 133 -24.82 -8.98 38.32
CA ARG A 133 -24.82 -10.45 38.46
C ARG A 133 -25.17 -11.15 37.14
N LEU A 134 -26.15 -10.63 36.39
CA LEU A 134 -26.49 -11.16 35.06
C LEU A 134 -25.31 -11.09 34.10
N LEU A 135 -24.61 -9.95 34.05
CA LEU A 135 -23.41 -9.78 33.22
C LEU A 135 -22.30 -10.75 33.64
N TYR A 136 -22.02 -10.82 34.95
CA TYR A 136 -20.99 -11.67 35.53
C TYR A 136 -21.17 -13.16 35.23
N TRP A 137 -22.40 -13.67 35.36
CA TRP A 137 -22.70 -15.08 35.12
C TRP A 137 -23.13 -15.39 33.68
N GLY A 138 -23.15 -14.38 32.80
CA GLY A 138 -23.78 -14.49 31.48
C GLY A 138 -22.93 -13.89 30.37
N PRO A 139 -23.42 -12.87 29.66
CA PRO A 139 -22.86 -12.44 28.37
C PRO A 139 -21.43 -11.88 28.47
N LEU A 140 -21.01 -11.32 29.62
CA LEU A 140 -19.67 -10.76 29.78
C LEU A 140 -18.59 -11.86 29.71
N ALA A 141 -18.89 -13.07 30.21
CA ALA A 141 -17.99 -14.22 30.20
C ALA A 141 -17.59 -14.68 28.77
N LEU A 142 -18.33 -14.25 27.74
CA LEU A 142 -18.02 -14.56 26.34
C LEU A 142 -16.92 -13.67 25.74
N VAL A 143 -16.71 -12.48 26.32
CA VAL A 143 -15.91 -11.41 25.70
C VAL A 143 -14.84 -10.85 26.64
N GLU A 144 -14.91 -11.14 27.93
CA GLU A 144 -13.94 -10.66 28.91
C GLU A 144 -12.57 -11.31 28.76
N ASP A 145 -11.54 -10.54 29.04
CA ASP A 145 -10.22 -11.10 29.29
C ASP A 145 -10.05 -11.47 30.77
N GLN A 146 -8.95 -12.15 31.06
CA GLN A 146 -8.64 -12.62 32.41
C GLN A 146 -8.58 -11.49 33.45
N ALA A 147 -8.11 -10.29 33.07
CA ALA A 147 -7.96 -9.18 34.00
C ALA A 147 -9.32 -8.53 34.33
N VAL A 148 -10.22 -8.42 33.35
CA VAL A 148 -11.61 -7.96 33.57
C VAL A 148 -12.37 -8.96 34.42
N LYS A 149 -12.24 -10.25 34.12
CA LYS A 149 -12.83 -11.33 34.92
C LYS A 149 -12.43 -11.24 36.38
N GLU A 150 -11.13 -11.09 36.66
CA GLU A 150 -10.62 -10.97 38.03
C GLU A 150 -11.19 -9.74 38.76
N ALA A 151 -11.29 -8.60 38.08
CA ALA A 151 -11.89 -7.41 38.67
C ALA A 151 -13.39 -7.60 38.96
N MET A 152 -14.13 -8.26 38.07
CA MET A 152 -15.53 -8.61 38.28
C MET A 152 -15.70 -9.55 39.48
N VAL A 153 -14.85 -10.58 39.61
CA VAL A 153 -14.84 -11.51 40.74
C VAL A 153 -14.58 -10.77 42.06
N GLN A 154 -13.58 -9.88 42.09
CA GLN A 154 -13.25 -9.10 43.29
C GLN A 154 -14.42 -8.21 43.70
N PHE A 155 -15.00 -7.48 42.74
CA PHE A 155 -16.17 -6.64 42.97
C PHE A 155 -17.35 -7.47 43.51
N GLY A 156 -17.68 -8.59 42.87
CA GLY A 156 -18.75 -9.49 43.31
C GLY A 156 -18.50 -10.11 44.69
N SER A 157 -17.26 -10.49 44.99
CA SER A 157 -16.88 -11.01 46.31
C SER A 157 -17.08 -9.98 47.42
N CYS A 158 -16.71 -8.72 47.18
CA CYS A 158 -16.95 -7.63 48.10
C CYS A 158 -18.46 -7.35 48.27
N LEU A 159 -19.20 -7.36 47.16
CA LEU A 159 -20.66 -7.14 47.14
C LEU A 159 -21.40 -8.20 47.96
N ASP A 160 -21.01 -9.47 47.83
CA ASP A 160 -21.61 -10.59 48.55
C ASP A 160 -21.09 -10.72 50.00
N GLY A 161 -20.19 -9.84 50.45
CA GLY A 161 -19.60 -9.90 51.80
C GLY A 161 -18.68 -11.11 52.03
N ARG A 162 -18.09 -11.65 50.96
CA ARG A 162 -17.15 -12.78 51.02
C ARG A 162 -15.68 -12.34 51.10
N SER A 163 -15.39 -11.07 50.84
CA SER A 163 -14.05 -10.49 50.95
C SER A 163 -13.80 -9.94 52.35
N LYS A 164 -12.63 -10.24 52.93
CA LYS A 164 -12.21 -9.72 54.26
C LYS A 164 -12.11 -8.19 54.27
N GLU A 165 -11.75 -7.62 53.12
CA GLU A 165 -11.65 -6.17 52.89
C GLU A 165 -13.04 -5.48 52.97
N CYS A 166 -14.13 -6.25 52.94
CA CYS A 166 -15.52 -5.78 52.91
C CYS A 166 -16.36 -6.30 54.10
N ASP A 167 -15.69 -6.64 55.20
CA ASP A 167 -16.30 -7.21 56.42
C ASP A 167 -17.26 -6.26 57.14
N SER A 168 -17.00 -4.94 57.09
CA SER A 168 -17.90 -3.92 57.63
C SER A 168 -18.63 -3.14 56.53
N GLU A 169 -19.79 -2.58 56.83
CA GLU A 169 -20.58 -1.78 55.89
C GLU A 169 -19.79 -0.58 55.36
N ILE A 170 -19.11 0.16 56.24
CA ILE A 170 -18.28 1.30 55.87
C ILE A 170 -17.10 0.88 54.98
N ALA A 171 -16.39 -0.19 55.34
CA ALA A 171 -15.28 -0.70 54.54
C ALA A 171 -15.76 -1.15 53.15
N ARG A 172 -16.91 -1.82 53.10
CA ARG A 172 -17.53 -2.28 51.86
C ARG A 172 -17.89 -1.13 50.93
N GLU A 173 -18.46 -0.03 51.43
CA GLU A 173 -18.79 1.12 50.58
C GLU A 173 -17.54 1.78 49.97
N VAL A 174 -16.47 1.94 50.76
CA VAL A 174 -15.20 2.49 50.28
C VAL A 174 -14.57 1.54 49.25
N GLU A 175 -14.55 0.24 49.56
CA GLU A 175 -13.89 -0.74 48.71
C GLU A 175 -14.66 -0.99 47.41
N LEU A 176 -16.00 -0.98 47.42
CA LEU A 176 -16.80 -1.07 46.20
C LEU A 176 -16.49 0.09 45.24
N ARG A 177 -16.19 1.30 45.72
CA ARG A 177 -15.78 2.43 44.87
C ARG A 177 -14.42 2.18 44.23
N ASN A 178 -13.45 1.70 45.01
CA ASN A 178 -12.13 1.34 44.52
C ASN A 178 -12.21 0.22 43.47
N LEU A 179 -12.96 -0.83 43.76
CA LEU A 179 -13.16 -1.97 42.87
C LEU A 179 -13.94 -1.58 41.61
N SER A 180 -14.91 -0.67 41.70
CA SER A 180 -15.61 -0.13 40.53
C SER A 180 -14.64 0.60 39.60
N LEU A 181 -13.76 1.44 40.15
CA LEU A 181 -12.75 2.16 39.36
C LEU A 181 -11.72 1.19 38.77
N ASN A 182 -11.28 0.20 39.55
CA ASN A 182 -10.38 -0.85 39.08
C ASN A 182 -10.99 -1.62 37.91
N LEU A 183 -12.27 -2.02 37.99
CA LEU A 183 -12.98 -2.67 36.89
C LEU A 183 -12.98 -1.81 35.63
N ALA A 184 -13.33 -0.53 35.74
CA ALA A 184 -13.30 0.40 34.60
C ALA A 184 -11.89 0.49 33.98
N ASN A 185 -10.84 0.53 34.81
CA ASN A 185 -9.45 0.54 34.35
C ASN A 185 -9.04 -0.76 33.65
N LYS A 186 -9.50 -1.92 34.13
CA LYS A 186 -9.26 -3.20 33.44
C LYS A 186 -9.98 -3.25 32.10
N CYS A 187 -11.24 -2.80 32.03
CA CYS A 187 -11.97 -2.69 30.77
C CYS A 187 -11.26 -1.75 29.78
N ARG A 188 -10.80 -0.57 30.24
CA ARG A 188 -10.03 0.37 29.40
C ARG A 188 -8.75 -0.27 28.87
N LYS A 189 -7.99 -0.95 29.73
CA LYS A 189 -6.75 -1.62 29.33
C LYS A 189 -7.03 -2.76 28.34
N SER A 190 -8.07 -3.54 28.56
CA SER A 190 -8.51 -4.61 27.66
C SER A 190 -8.81 -4.09 26.24
N ILE A 191 -9.57 -3.00 26.15
CA ILE A 191 -9.88 -2.30 24.89
C ILE A 191 -8.59 -1.75 24.25
N SER A 192 -7.71 -1.12 25.03
CA SER A 192 -6.43 -0.58 24.54
C SER A 192 -5.60 -1.65 23.83
N VAL A 193 -5.50 -2.85 24.42
CA VAL A 193 -4.81 -3.99 23.82
C VAL A 193 -5.53 -4.49 22.56
N SER A 194 -6.86 -4.65 22.59
CA SER A 194 -7.60 -5.21 21.45
C SER A 194 -7.59 -4.31 20.21
N TRP A 195 -7.50 -2.99 20.41
CA TRP A 195 -7.43 -2.00 19.34
C TRP A 195 -5.99 -1.63 18.93
N ASN A 196 -4.98 -2.14 19.63
CA ASN A 196 -3.57 -1.74 19.47
C ASN A 196 -3.39 -0.22 19.55
N ILE A 197 -4.13 0.42 20.47
CA ILE A 197 -4.08 1.86 20.74
C ILE A 197 -3.65 2.00 22.20
N ASP A 198 -2.61 2.76 22.49
CA ASP A 198 -2.28 3.10 23.88
C ASP A 198 -3.24 4.18 24.40
N LEU A 199 -4.23 3.76 25.18
CA LEU A 199 -5.19 4.69 25.78
C LEU A 199 -4.60 5.42 26.98
N ASN A 200 -3.46 4.98 27.55
CA ASN A 200 -2.86 5.65 28.70
C ASN A 200 -2.11 6.91 28.28
N SER A 201 -1.48 6.90 27.10
CA SER A 201 -0.86 8.11 26.51
C SER A 201 -1.88 9.15 26.02
N MET A 202 -3.17 8.80 25.96
CA MET A 202 -4.27 9.75 25.69
C MET A 202 -4.79 10.46 26.94
N ALA A 203 -4.21 10.20 28.12
CA ALA A 203 -4.52 10.99 29.31
C ALA A 203 -4.13 12.46 29.07
N MET A 204 -5.03 13.37 29.47
CA MET A 204 -4.83 14.82 29.30
C MET A 204 -3.50 15.26 29.92
N PRO A 205 -2.80 16.28 29.37
CA PRO A 205 -1.40 16.61 29.69
C PRO A 205 -1.04 16.98 31.14
N ASN A 206 -1.93 16.85 32.13
CA ASN A 206 -1.75 17.45 33.47
C ASN A 206 -2.10 16.52 34.65
N GLU A 207 -1.66 15.28 34.64
CA GLU A 207 -1.46 14.52 35.89
C GLU A 207 -0.04 13.95 35.91
N LYS A 208 0.89 14.76 36.41
CA LYS A 208 2.12 14.25 37.01
C LYS A 208 1.87 14.03 38.51
N PRO A 209 2.50 13.01 39.12
CA PRO A 209 2.38 12.72 40.54
C PRO A 209 2.84 13.87 41.42
#